data_AF-A0A067CIQ5-F1
#
_entry.id   AF-A0A067CIQ5-F1
#
_cell.length_a   1.000
_cell.length_b   1.000
_cell.length_c   1.000
_cell.angle_alpha   90.00
_cell.angle_beta   90.00
_cell.angle_gamma   90.00
#
_symmetry.space_group_name_H-M   'P 1'
#
loop_
_entity.id
_entity.type
_entity.pdbx_description
1 polymer ?
#
loop_
_entity_poly.entity_id
_entity_poly.type
_entity_poly.pdbx_seq_one_letter_code
_entity_poly.pdbx_strand_id
1 'polypeptide(L)'
;MLSKLQSLTVSGLDANNMEALIAGLSSVPALTSLDLSHCNLLLSTELLMKTLATTCVHLETLRVLDRNFTHDGSAAVLSGVLRLPHLTTLTLKMRQLDESHVLPELVAAGRHLRYLTSMDIERDNMDEKKRAIYQALALTRDVPFVLQTLPEDMDKFVVDALSPRADRRHQCD
;
A
#
# COMPACT_ATOMS: atom_id res chain seq x y z
N MET A 1 -0.23 -25.27 -17.07
CA MET A 1 0.67 -24.13 -17.38
C MET A 1 0.34 -23.01 -16.42
N LEU A 2 1.31 -22.58 -15.61
CA LEU A 2 1.13 -21.47 -14.66
C LEU A 2 0.91 -20.12 -15.38
N SER A 3 1.22 -20.03 -16.67
CA SER A 3 1.05 -18.81 -17.48
C SER A 3 -0.38 -18.29 -17.61
N LYS A 4 -1.39 -19.08 -17.23
CA LYS A 4 -2.81 -18.67 -17.20
C LYS A 4 -3.30 -18.34 -15.79
N LEU A 5 -2.45 -18.45 -14.76
CA LEU A 5 -2.83 -18.18 -13.38
C LEU A 5 -3.11 -16.69 -13.22
N GLN A 6 -4.31 -16.36 -12.78
CA GLN A 6 -4.77 -14.98 -12.62
C GLN A 6 -4.68 -14.48 -11.18
N SER A 7 -4.71 -15.40 -10.20
CA SER A 7 -4.67 -15.08 -8.78
C SER A 7 -3.68 -15.97 -8.07
N LEU A 8 -2.86 -15.37 -7.22
CA LEU A 8 -1.86 -16.04 -6.40
C LEU A 8 -1.95 -15.50 -4.98
N THR A 9 -2.14 -16.40 -4.03
CA THR A 9 -2.08 -16.10 -2.60
C THR A 9 -0.92 -16.87 -2.01
N VAL A 10 -0.05 -16.15 -1.32
CA VAL A 10 1.10 -16.72 -0.65
C VAL A 10 1.13 -16.22 0.79
N SER A 11 1.36 -17.15 1.72
CA SER A 11 1.39 -16.81 3.13
C SER A 11 2.47 -17.53 3.90
N GLY A 12 3.04 -16.85 4.90
CA GLY A 12 4.01 -17.46 5.81
C GLY A 12 5.38 -17.71 5.20
N LEU A 13 5.75 -16.99 4.13
CA LEU A 13 7.10 -17.04 3.58
C LEU A 13 8.08 -16.28 4.47
N ASP A 14 9.22 -16.89 4.75
CA ASP A 14 10.37 -16.19 5.30
C ASP A 14 11.16 -15.44 4.21
N ALA A 15 12.14 -14.65 4.63
CA ALA A 15 12.94 -13.84 3.71
C ALA A 15 13.78 -14.69 2.74
N ASN A 16 14.19 -15.90 3.14
CA ASN A 16 15.02 -16.78 2.30
C ASN A 16 14.23 -17.35 1.12
N ASN A 17 12.94 -17.60 1.32
CA ASN A 17 12.08 -18.15 0.28
C ASN A 17 11.44 -17.07 -0.61
N MET A 18 11.59 -15.78 -0.26
CA MET A 18 11.08 -14.68 -1.11
C MET A 18 11.79 -14.58 -2.45
N GLU A 19 13.10 -14.84 -2.51
CA GLU A 19 13.82 -14.82 -3.79
C GLU A 19 13.29 -15.88 -4.77
N ALA A 20 12.98 -17.07 -4.26
CA ALA A 20 12.39 -18.14 -5.06
C ALA A 20 11.00 -17.78 -5.57
N LEU A 21 10.17 -17.14 -4.73
CA LEU A 21 8.88 -16.62 -5.16
C LEU A 21 9.05 -15.57 -6.28
N ILE A 22 9.95 -14.61 -6.09
CA ILE A 22 10.21 -13.54 -7.07
C ILE A 22 10.67 -14.14 -8.41
N ALA A 23 11.61 -15.09 -8.38
CA ALA A 23 12.04 -15.79 -9.59
C ALA A 23 10.86 -16.53 -10.28
N GLY A 24 9.98 -17.12 -9.49
CA GLY A 24 8.78 -17.82 -9.96
C GLY A 24 7.72 -16.91 -10.60
N LEU A 25 7.68 -15.61 -10.29
CA LEU A 25 6.70 -14.66 -10.87
C LEU A 25 6.81 -14.57 -12.40
N SER A 26 7.99 -14.84 -12.97
CA SER A 26 8.20 -14.95 -14.42
C SER A 26 7.34 -16.02 -15.09
N SER A 27 6.90 -17.04 -14.33
CA SER A 27 6.05 -18.14 -14.82
C SER A 27 4.56 -17.83 -14.78
N VAL A 28 4.15 -16.69 -14.20
CA VAL A 28 2.75 -16.25 -14.02
C VAL A 28 2.50 -14.84 -14.58
N PRO A 29 2.81 -14.55 -15.86
CA PRO A 29 2.67 -13.20 -16.42
C PRO A 29 1.21 -12.71 -16.51
N ALA A 30 0.22 -13.61 -16.50
CA ALA A 30 -1.21 -13.28 -16.56
C ALA A 30 -1.81 -12.91 -15.18
N LEU A 31 -0.98 -12.71 -14.17
CA LEU A 31 -1.45 -12.43 -12.81
C LEU A 31 -2.14 -11.07 -12.74
N THR A 32 -3.36 -11.08 -12.21
CA THR A 32 -4.21 -9.89 -11.97
C THR A 32 -4.38 -9.60 -10.48
N SER A 33 -4.18 -10.61 -9.61
CA SER A 33 -4.27 -10.48 -8.17
C SER A 33 -3.11 -11.20 -7.47
N LEU A 34 -2.45 -10.50 -6.56
CA LEU A 34 -1.39 -11.04 -5.71
C LEU A 34 -1.65 -10.69 -4.24
N ASP A 35 -1.72 -11.70 -3.39
CA ASP A 35 -1.80 -11.54 -1.93
C ASP A 35 -0.56 -12.16 -1.27
N LEU A 36 0.23 -11.31 -0.60
CA LEU A 36 1.40 -11.65 0.20
C LEU A 36 1.09 -11.34 1.67
N SER A 37 0.42 -12.27 2.33
CA SER A 37 0.01 -12.13 3.73
C SER A 37 0.98 -12.86 4.64
N HIS A 38 1.49 -12.20 5.68
CA HIS A 38 2.47 -12.78 6.61
C HIS A 38 3.75 -13.27 5.93
N CYS A 39 4.19 -12.61 4.85
CA CYS A 39 5.46 -12.88 4.18
C CYS A 39 6.49 -11.84 4.61
N ASN A 40 7.70 -12.26 4.97
CA ASN A 40 8.78 -11.35 5.36
C ASN A 40 9.45 -10.72 4.14
N LEU A 41 9.21 -9.43 3.89
CA LEU A 41 9.66 -8.72 2.70
C LEU A 41 10.90 -7.83 2.90
N LEU A 42 11.57 -7.95 4.05
CA LEU A 42 12.56 -6.99 4.57
C LEU A 42 13.59 -6.51 3.53
N LEU A 43 14.18 -7.42 2.76
CA LEU A 43 15.25 -7.13 1.79
C LEU A 43 14.80 -7.25 0.33
N SER A 44 13.60 -7.79 0.09
CA SER A 44 13.16 -8.20 -1.25
C SER A 44 12.07 -7.30 -1.82
N THR A 45 11.63 -6.28 -1.09
CA THR A 45 10.50 -5.43 -1.49
C THR A 45 10.75 -4.69 -2.80
N GLU A 46 11.90 -4.01 -2.95
CA GLU A 46 12.22 -3.31 -4.20
C GLU A 46 12.33 -4.26 -5.40
N LEU A 47 12.98 -5.41 -5.19
CA LEU A 47 13.13 -6.44 -6.22
C LEU A 47 11.77 -7.03 -6.62
N LEU A 48 10.90 -7.27 -5.64
CA LEU A 48 9.53 -7.71 -5.87
C LEU A 48 8.79 -6.70 -6.74
N MET A 49 8.76 -5.42 -6.35
CA MET A 49 8.05 -4.37 -7.10
C MET A 49 8.61 -4.21 -8.51
N LYS A 50 9.94 -4.26 -8.68
CA LYS A 50 10.59 -4.24 -9.99
C LYS A 50 10.16 -5.44 -10.83
N THR A 51 10.13 -6.63 -10.25
CA THR A 51 9.70 -7.86 -10.93
C THR A 51 8.25 -7.74 -11.38
N LEU A 52 7.33 -7.39 -10.48
CA LEU A 52 5.92 -7.21 -10.79
C LEU A 52 5.71 -6.22 -11.94
N ALA A 53 6.40 -5.08 -11.92
CA ALA A 53 6.34 -4.08 -12.98
C ALA A 53 6.85 -4.55 -14.34
N THR A 54 7.64 -5.63 -14.39
CA THR A 54 8.20 -6.18 -15.64
C THR A 54 7.53 -7.46 -16.10
N THR A 55 7.03 -8.29 -15.18
CA THR A 55 6.50 -9.63 -15.48
C THR A 55 4.99 -9.71 -15.33
N CYS A 56 4.43 -9.06 -14.33
CA CYS A 56 3.01 -9.11 -13.97
C CYS A 56 2.34 -7.77 -14.27
N VAL A 57 2.51 -7.27 -15.51
CA VAL A 57 2.05 -5.92 -15.91
C VAL A 57 0.54 -5.74 -15.82
N HIS A 58 -0.22 -6.84 -15.84
CA HIS A 58 -1.68 -6.89 -15.73
C HIS A 58 -2.17 -6.94 -14.28
N LEU A 59 -1.30 -6.75 -13.28
CA LEU A 59 -1.69 -6.79 -11.88
C LEU A 59 -2.65 -5.63 -11.56
N GLU A 60 -3.86 -5.97 -11.12
CA GLU A 60 -4.92 -5.02 -10.76
C GLU A 60 -5.05 -4.89 -9.24
N THR A 61 -4.76 -5.97 -8.51
CA THR A 61 -4.86 -6.04 -7.04
C THR A 61 -3.55 -6.53 -6.44
N LEU A 62 -3.02 -5.77 -5.49
CA LEU A 62 -1.85 -6.13 -4.70
C LEU A 62 -2.18 -6.00 -3.22
N ARG A 63 -1.95 -7.07 -2.46
CA ARG A 63 -2.08 -7.08 -1.01
C ARG A 63 -0.77 -7.49 -0.37
N VAL A 64 -0.26 -6.62 0.51
CA VAL A 64 0.98 -6.81 1.24
C VAL A 64 0.70 -6.59 2.72
N LEU A 65 0.61 -7.70 3.45
CA LEU A 65 0.33 -7.71 4.89
C LEU A 65 1.48 -8.38 5.64
N ASP A 66 2.64 -7.73 5.66
CA ASP A 66 3.78 -8.19 6.45
C ASP A 66 3.69 -7.64 7.88
N ARG A 67 3.90 -8.50 8.87
CA ARG A 67 4.01 -8.05 10.26
C ARG A 67 5.32 -7.34 10.50
N ASN A 68 6.40 -7.65 9.79
CA ASN A 68 7.75 -7.10 9.96
C ASN A 68 8.09 -6.00 8.97
N PHE A 69 7.07 -5.37 8.39
CA PHE A 69 7.26 -4.40 7.34
C PHE A 69 7.97 -3.13 7.85
N THR A 70 9.08 -2.77 7.22
CA THR A 70 9.89 -1.59 7.55
C THR A 70 9.32 -0.33 6.88
N HIS A 71 9.76 0.84 7.33
CA HIS A 71 9.45 2.11 6.64
C HIS A 71 9.94 2.11 5.19
N ASP A 72 11.17 1.65 4.97
CA ASP A 72 11.76 1.53 3.63
C ASP A 72 10.97 0.57 2.74
N GLY A 73 10.47 -0.55 3.29
CA GLY A 73 9.58 -1.46 2.58
C GLY A 73 8.28 -0.78 2.15
N SER A 74 7.71 0.06 3.03
CA SER A 74 6.49 0.82 2.72
C SER A 74 6.72 1.84 1.60
N ALA A 75 7.80 2.61 1.69
CA ALA A 75 8.21 3.54 0.62
C ALA A 75 8.48 2.80 -0.71
N ALA A 76 9.12 1.63 -0.66
CA ALA A 76 9.41 0.81 -1.84
C ALA A 76 8.13 0.27 -2.51
N VAL A 77 7.12 -0.16 -1.73
CA VAL A 77 5.82 -0.56 -2.31
C VAL A 77 5.10 0.63 -2.93
N LEU A 78 4.99 1.74 -2.19
CA LEU A 78 4.25 2.91 -2.67
C LEU A 78 4.89 3.53 -3.92
N SER A 79 6.22 3.64 -3.96
CA SER A 79 6.94 4.06 -5.17
C SER A 79 6.83 3.04 -6.31
N GLY A 80 6.88 1.74 -5.98
CA GLY A 80 6.74 0.65 -6.94
C GLY A 80 5.38 0.59 -7.62
N VAL A 81 4.30 0.99 -6.92
CA VAL A 81 2.93 1.05 -7.44
C VAL A 81 2.83 1.95 -8.67
N LEU A 82 3.59 3.03 -8.71
CA LEU A 82 3.63 3.96 -9.85
C LEU A 82 4.13 3.30 -11.15
N ARG A 83 4.79 2.15 -11.04
CA ARG A 83 5.29 1.37 -12.17
C ARG A 83 4.36 0.24 -12.58
N LEU A 84 3.20 0.08 -11.93
CA LEU A 84 2.20 -0.93 -12.24
C LEU A 84 1.00 -0.26 -12.92
N PRO A 85 0.90 -0.27 -14.26
CA PRO A 85 -0.01 0.58 -15.01
C PRO A 85 -1.50 0.22 -14.83
N HIS A 86 -1.79 -1.02 -14.43
CA HIS A 86 -3.15 -1.52 -14.24
C HIS A 86 -3.54 -1.69 -12.77
N LEU A 87 -2.63 -1.38 -11.83
CA LEU A 87 -2.91 -1.56 -10.43
C LEU A 87 -3.95 -0.54 -9.98
N THR A 88 -5.10 -1.03 -9.54
CA THR A 88 -6.19 -0.18 -9.05
C THR A 88 -6.40 -0.33 -7.56
N THR A 89 -6.02 -1.48 -6.99
CA THR A 89 -6.25 -1.78 -5.58
C THR A 89 -4.94 -2.15 -4.90
N LEU A 90 -4.59 -1.37 -3.87
CA LEU A 90 -3.51 -1.69 -2.95
C LEU A 90 -4.08 -1.92 -1.55
N THR A 91 -3.71 -3.04 -0.95
CA THR A 91 -3.84 -3.24 0.49
C THR A 91 -2.47 -3.32 1.12
N LEU A 92 -2.16 -2.40 2.04
CA LEU A 92 -0.84 -2.31 2.68
C LEU A 92 -1.01 -2.21 4.20
N LYS A 93 -0.20 -2.91 5.00
CA LYS A 93 -0.16 -2.65 6.45
C LYS A 93 1.12 -1.91 6.83
N MET A 94 0.97 -0.66 7.24
CA MET A 94 2.06 0.19 7.73
C MET A 94 1.95 0.27 9.25
N ARG A 95 3.02 -0.06 10.00
CA ARG A 95 2.97 0.03 11.48
C ARG A 95 2.90 1.47 11.97
N GLN A 96 3.65 2.37 11.34
CA GLN A 96 3.70 3.78 11.68
C GLN A 96 3.95 4.59 10.40
N LEU A 97 3.18 5.65 10.19
CA LEU A 97 3.60 6.73 9.32
C LEU A 97 4.55 7.57 10.19
N ASP A 98 5.83 7.64 9.84
CA ASP A 98 6.73 8.63 10.44
C ASP A 98 6.73 9.88 9.55
N GLU A 99 6.79 11.05 10.17
CA GLU A 99 6.30 12.36 9.71
C GLU A 99 6.80 12.91 8.36
N SER A 100 7.62 12.23 7.56
CA SER A 100 8.15 12.87 6.34
C SER A 100 8.54 11.98 5.17
N HIS A 101 8.88 10.71 5.37
CA HIS A 101 9.56 9.94 4.31
C HIS A 101 8.62 9.15 3.41
N VAL A 102 7.35 8.96 3.79
CA VAL A 102 6.40 8.10 3.07
C VAL A 102 5.18 8.89 2.58
N LEU A 103 4.97 10.11 3.07
CA LEU A 103 3.83 10.94 2.71
C LEU A 103 3.78 11.28 1.21
N PRO A 104 4.88 11.73 0.57
CA PRO A 104 4.88 12.01 -0.87
C PRO A 104 4.54 10.77 -1.70
N GLU A 105 5.13 9.62 -1.37
CA GLU A 105 4.93 8.34 -2.04
C GLU A 105 3.50 7.84 -1.84
N LEU A 106 2.95 8.01 -0.64
CA LEU A 106 1.58 7.66 -0.32
C LEU A 106 0.58 8.48 -1.14
N VAL A 107 0.77 9.80 -1.21
CA VAL A 107 -0.08 10.68 -2.01
C VAL A 107 0.06 10.35 -3.50
N ALA A 108 1.28 10.13 -3.99
CA ALA A 108 1.52 9.75 -5.38
C ALA A 108 0.85 8.40 -5.73
N ALA A 109 1.01 7.39 -4.89
CA ALA A 109 0.38 6.09 -5.05
C ALA A 109 -1.15 6.22 -4.99
N GLY A 110 -1.67 7.01 -4.05
CA GLY A 110 -3.08 7.32 -3.95
C GLY A 110 -3.67 7.83 -5.26
N ARG A 111 -3.02 8.79 -5.92
CA ARG A 111 -3.46 9.35 -7.22
C ARG A 111 -3.41 8.35 -8.38
N HIS A 112 -2.62 7.29 -8.24
CA HIS A 112 -2.50 6.24 -9.26
C HIS A 112 -3.52 5.11 -9.04
N LEU A 113 -3.92 4.88 -7.78
CA LEU A 113 -4.82 3.82 -7.38
C LEU A 113 -6.28 4.28 -7.51
N ARG A 114 -7.21 3.32 -7.48
CA ARG A 114 -8.64 3.55 -7.25
C ARG A 114 -9.05 3.21 -5.84
N TYR A 115 -8.37 2.27 -5.20
CA TYR A 115 -8.65 1.80 -3.86
C TYR A 115 -7.33 1.62 -3.10
N LEU A 116 -7.22 2.31 -1.96
CA LEU A 116 -6.17 2.11 -0.99
C LEU A 116 -6.81 1.68 0.33
N THR A 117 -6.67 0.40 0.68
CA THR A 117 -7.32 -0.18 1.86
C THR A 117 -6.24 -0.59 2.86
N SER A 118 -6.45 -0.36 4.15
CA SER A 118 -5.49 -0.56 5.22
C SER A 118 -4.45 0.58 5.35
N MET A 119 -4.78 1.52 6.22
CA MET A 119 -3.83 2.34 6.97
C MET A 119 -4.16 2.06 8.43
N ASP A 120 -3.69 0.92 8.95
CA ASP A 120 -3.73 0.66 10.41
C ASP A 120 -2.67 1.57 11.05
N ILE A 121 -2.96 2.86 11.14
CA ILE A 121 -2.21 3.76 12.03
C ILE A 121 -2.62 3.29 13.43
N GLU A 122 -1.81 2.41 14.04
CA GLU A 122 -2.18 1.69 15.26
C GLU A 122 -2.75 2.66 16.32
N ARG A 123 -3.86 2.23 16.94
CA ARG A 123 -4.68 3.01 17.89
C ARG A 123 -3.96 3.37 19.20
N ASP A 124 -2.76 2.85 19.42
CA ASP A 124 -2.07 3.02 20.68
C ASP A 124 -1.32 4.36 20.72
N ASN A 125 -1.82 5.23 21.58
CA ASN A 125 -1.46 6.63 21.83
C ASN A 125 -1.57 7.59 20.63
N MET A 126 -2.40 8.62 20.83
CA MET A 126 -2.45 9.83 20.03
C MET A 126 -1.23 10.71 20.31
N ASP A 127 -0.06 10.25 19.89
CA ASP A 127 1.15 11.06 19.95
C ASP A 127 1.00 12.25 18.98
N GLU A 128 1.52 13.42 19.36
CA GLU A 128 1.49 14.65 18.54
C GLU A 128 1.91 14.40 17.08
N LYS A 129 2.82 13.44 16.88
CA LYS A 129 3.28 13.00 15.57
C LYS A 129 2.18 12.48 14.65
N LYS A 130 1.26 11.65 15.17
CA LYS A 130 0.15 11.13 14.38
C LYS A 130 -0.78 12.26 13.95
N ARG A 131 -1.02 13.25 14.84
CA ARG A 131 -1.82 14.43 14.50
C ARG A 131 -1.15 15.26 13.40
N ALA A 132 0.15 15.50 13.51
CA ALA A 132 0.89 16.24 12.49
C ALA A 132 0.79 15.58 11.11
N ILE A 133 0.79 14.24 11.04
CA ILE A 133 0.63 13.49 9.80
C ILE A 133 -0.76 13.68 9.20
N TYR A 134 -1.82 13.58 10.01
CA TYR A 134 -3.18 13.84 9.53
C TYR A 134 -3.36 15.29 9.08
N GLN A 135 -2.75 16.24 9.79
CA GLN A 135 -2.74 17.65 9.39
C GLN A 135 -1.98 17.85 8.06
N ALA A 136 -0.80 17.24 7.91
CA ALA A 136 -0.01 17.31 6.68
C ALA A 136 -0.75 16.69 5.48
N LEU A 137 -1.42 15.55 5.70
CA LEU A 137 -2.30 14.96 4.71
C LEU A 137 -3.44 15.92 4.37
N ALA A 138 -4.19 16.44 5.33
CA ALA A 138 -5.30 17.36 5.09
C ALA A 138 -4.88 18.68 4.40
N LEU A 139 -3.65 19.13 4.61
CA LEU A 139 -3.07 20.29 3.94
C LEU A 139 -2.54 19.98 2.53
N THR A 140 -2.38 18.69 2.18
CA THR A 140 -2.00 18.30 0.83
C THR A 140 -3.14 18.63 -0.12
N ARG A 141 -2.81 19.38 -1.17
CA ARG A 141 -3.79 19.76 -2.19
C ARG A 141 -4.30 18.50 -2.91
N ASP A 142 -5.62 18.34 -2.92
CA ASP A 142 -6.32 17.23 -3.56
C ASP A 142 -5.78 15.87 -3.07
N VAL A 143 -5.92 15.61 -1.75
CA VAL A 143 -5.65 14.29 -1.18
C VAL A 143 -6.50 13.27 -1.93
N PRO A 144 -5.88 12.24 -2.51
CA PRO A 144 -6.62 11.33 -3.38
C PRO A 144 -7.51 10.38 -2.58
N PHE A 145 -7.23 10.06 -1.32
CA PHE A 145 -7.97 9.04 -0.54
C PHE A 145 -8.60 9.58 0.74
N VAL A 146 -9.58 8.84 1.25
CA VAL A 146 -10.19 9.04 2.57
C VAL A 146 -9.70 8.01 3.58
N LEU A 147 -9.80 8.35 4.86
CA LEU A 147 -9.49 7.47 5.98
C LEU A 147 -10.79 7.00 6.63
N GLN A 148 -11.00 5.67 6.69
CA GLN A 148 -12.24 5.11 7.26
C GLN A 148 -12.40 5.38 8.76
N THR A 149 -11.29 5.58 9.46
CA THR A 149 -11.29 5.86 10.89
C THR A 149 -10.36 7.03 11.13
N LEU A 150 -10.92 8.12 11.65
CA LEU A 150 -10.16 9.25 12.18
C LEU A 150 -10.29 9.25 13.71
N PRO A 151 -9.28 9.77 14.43
CA PRO A 151 -9.40 10.05 15.85
C PRO A 151 -10.55 11.03 16.15
N GLU A 152 -11.24 10.86 17.28
CA GLU A 152 -12.41 11.66 17.67
C GLU A 152 -12.07 13.14 17.94
N ASP A 153 -10.80 13.46 18.22
CA ASP A 153 -10.32 14.77 18.65
C ASP A 153 -9.57 15.54 17.54
N MET A 154 -9.84 15.22 16.27
CA MET A 154 -9.21 15.90 15.14
C MET A 154 -9.80 17.27 14.86
N ASP A 155 -8.93 18.18 14.39
CA ASP A 155 -9.36 19.48 13.89
C ASP A 155 -10.40 19.32 12.78
N LYS A 156 -11.40 20.20 12.79
CA LYS A 156 -12.52 20.14 11.84
C LYS A 156 -12.06 20.07 10.38
N PHE A 157 -11.02 20.81 10.01
CA PHE A 157 -10.50 20.80 8.63
C PHE A 157 -9.90 19.45 8.23
N VAL A 158 -9.28 18.72 9.16
CA VAL A 158 -8.74 17.37 8.94
C VAL A 158 -9.88 16.39 8.73
N VAL A 159 -10.90 16.45 9.58
CA VAL A 159 -12.12 15.66 9.45
C VAL A 159 -12.79 15.94 8.11
N ASP A 160 -12.96 17.20 7.75
CA ASP A 160 -13.58 17.58 6.48
C ASP A 160 -12.77 17.03 5.29
N ALA A 161 -11.44 17.11 5.32
CA ALA A 161 -10.58 16.69 4.22
C ALA A 161 -10.46 15.17 4.06
N LEU A 162 -10.36 14.43 5.17
CA LEU A 162 -10.00 13.01 5.16
C LEU A 162 -11.15 12.05 5.48
N SER A 163 -12.32 12.52 5.92
CA SER A 163 -13.45 11.62 6.24
C SER A 163 -14.11 11.05 4.99
N PRO A 164 -14.69 9.84 5.07
CA PRO A 164 -15.51 9.29 4.00
C PRO A 164 -16.70 10.21 3.72
N ARG A 165 -16.82 10.65 2.48
CA ARG A 165 -17.97 11.41 1.99
C ARG A 165 -18.84 10.52 1.10
N ALA A 166 -20.08 10.95 0.84
CA ALA A 166 -21.04 10.16 0.07
C ALA A 166 -20.53 9.81 -1.35
N ASP A 167 -19.67 10.65 -1.90
CA ASP A 167 -19.00 10.53 -3.20
C ASP A 167 -17.68 9.74 -3.17
N ARG A 168 -17.02 9.57 -2.00
CA ARG A 168 -15.64 9.04 -1.89
C ARG A 168 -15.45 8.03 -0.74
N ARG A 169 -16.38 7.08 -0.56
CA ARG A 169 -16.34 6.19 0.62
C ARG A 169 -15.09 5.30 0.73
N HIS A 170 -14.52 4.92 -0.41
CA HIS A 170 -13.37 4.00 -0.50
C HIS A 170 -12.43 4.32 -1.67
N GLN A 171 -12.70 5.41 -2.40
CA GLN A 171 -12.10 5.66 -3.71
C GLN A 171 -10.96 6.65 -3.59
N CYS A 172 -9.91 6.37 -4.35
CA CYS A 172 -8.91 7.35 -4.70
C CYS A 172 -9.39 8.18 -5.90
N ASP A 173 -9.18 9.49 -5.91
CA ASP A 173 -9.49 10.41 -7.03
C ASP A 173 -8.30 10.70 -7.96
#